data_AF-A0A813DBU8-F1
#
_entry.id   AF-A0A813DBU8-F1
#
_cell.length_a   1.000
_cell.length_b   1.000
_cell.length_c   1.000
_cell.angle_alpha   90.00
_cell.angle_beta   90.00
_cell.angle_gamma   90.00
#
_symmetry.space_group_name_H-M   'P 1'
#
loop_
_entity.id
_entity.type
_entity.pdbx_description
1 polymer ?
#
loop_
_entity_poly.entity_id
_entity_poly.type
_entity_poly.pdbx_seq_one_letter_code
_entity_poly.pdbx_strand_id
1 'polypeptide(L)'
;LDGRVVGIDNVLGGKADSGSTDRERLQVALERVLAINGGLRYSNEALAEARARCAASDDQERRAFEAAVAEWRQGTGPVTIERDPGVITRPAAGSSAH
;
A
#
# COMPACT_ATOMS: atom_id res chain seq x y z
N LEU A 1 31.27 1.04 14.21
CA LEU A 1 29.97 1.49 13.65
C LEU A 1 28.93 0.53 14.20
N ASP A 2 28.42 0.85 15.38
CA ASP A 2 27.48 -0.02 16.08
C ASP A 2 26.14 0.01 15.35
N GLY A 3 25.86 -1.07 14.62
CA GLY A 3 24.64 -1.31 13.88
C GLY A 3 23.46 -1.52 14.82
N ARG A 4 23.04 -0.45 15.50
CA ARG A 4 21.84 -0.45 16.32
C ARG A 4 20.63 -0.43 15.38
N VAL A 5 20.08 -1.62 15.12
CA VAL A 5 18.76 -1.77 14.50
C VAL A 5 17.76 -1.08 15.42
N VAL A 6 17.20 0.04 14.97
CA VAL A 6 16.07 0.71 15.64
C VAL A 6 14.81 -0.04 15.22
N GLY A 7 14.48 -1.11 15.94
CA GLY A 7 13.16 -1.72 15.86
C GLY A 7 12.13 -0.78 16.48
N ILE A 8 11.02 -0.51 15.77
CA ILE A 8 9.87 0.14 16.39
C ILE A 8 9.13 -0.94 17.19
N ASP A 9 9.49 -1.07 18.46
CA ASP A 9 8.73 -1.91 19.39
C ASP A 9 7.39 -1.23 19.67
N ASN A 10 6.34 -1.64 18.92
CA ASN A 10 4.97 -1.34 19.31
C ASN A 10 4.62 -2.21 20.52
N VAL A 11 5.00 -1.76 21.71
CA VAL A 11 4.62 -2.40 22.98
C VAL A 11 3.11 -2.24 23.16
N LEU A 12 2.35 -3.21 22.63
CA LEU A 12 0.95 -3.41 22.95
C LEU A 12 0.87 -4.19 24.27
N GLY A 13 0.80 -3.48 25.40
CA GLY A 13 0.42 -4.10 26.67
C GLY A 13 1.33 -3.73 27.84
N GLY A 14 0.90 -2.72 28.59
CA GLY A 14 1.45 -2.37 29.89
C GLY A 14 0.64 -1.20 30.43
N LYS A 15 -0.16 -1.46 31.46
CA LYS A 15 -1.14 -0.55 32.07
C LYS A 15 -0.70 0.92 32.08
N ALA A 16 -1.58 1.76 31.54
CA ALA A 16 -1.47 3.20 31.50
C ALA A 16 -1.40 3.78 32.92
N ASP A 17 -0.23 4.32 33.27
CA ASP A 17 -0.16 5.35 34.31
C ASP A 17 -0.30 6.72 33.64
N SER A 18 -1.17 7.51 34.25
CA SER A 18 -1.67 8.80 33.83
C SER A 18 -0.59 9.83 33.53
N GLY A 19 -0.55 10.26 32.28
CA GLY A 19 0.18 11.42 31.78
C GLY A 19 0.03 11.39 30.28
N SER A 20 -0.35 12.50 29.64
CA SER A 20 -0.49 12.51 28.18
C SER A 20 0.76 11.93 27.56
N THR A 21 0.61 10.79 26.90
CA THR A 21 1.74 10.08 26.32
C THR A 21 2.45 11.06 25.38
N ASP A 22 3.78 10.98 25.25
CA ASP A 22 4.50 11.89 24.35
C ASP A 22 3.93 11.88 22.93
N ARG A 23 3.31 10.76 22.54
CA ARG A 23 2.50 10.60 21.32
C ARG A 23 1.30 11.54 21.26
N GLU A 24 0.50 11.64 22.32
CA GLU A 24 -0.66 12.55 22.36
C GLU A 24 -0.21 14.02 22.30
N ARG A 25 0.87 14.37 23.01
CA ARG A 25 1.44 15.72 22.95
C ARG A 25 1.93 16.07 21.55
N LEU A 26 2.60 15.14 20.89
CA LEU A 26 3.02 15.27 19.50
C LEU A 26 1.82 15.43 18.57
N GLN A 27 0.78 14.62 18.75
CA GLN A 27 -0.43 14.68 17.94
C GLN A 27 -1.11 16.05 18.05
N VAL A 28 -1.30 16.58 19.27
CA VAL A 28 -1.86 17.92 19.48
C VAL A 28 -1.00 19.00 18.83
N ALA A 29 0.33 18.88 18.90
CA ALA A 29 1.23 19.82 18.24
C ALA A 29 1.08 19.79 16.71
N LEU A 30 0.97 18.59 16.11
CA LEU A 30 0.76 18.42 14.67
C LEU A 30 -0.59 19.00 14.22
N GLU A 31 -1.66 18.74 14.98
CA GLU A 31 -3.00 19.28 14.71
C GLU A 31 -3.01 20.82 14.76
N ARG A 32 -2.28 21.43 15.70
CA ARG A 32 -2.12 22.88 15.76
C ARG A 32 -1.39 23.43 14.53
N VAL A 33 -0.31 22.78 14.10
CA VAL A 33 0.43 23.17 12.89
C VAL A 33 -0.48 23.09 11.66
N LEU A 34 -1.27 22.02 11.53
CA LEU A 34 -2.25 21.89 10.45
C LEU A 34 -3.30 23.01 10.50
N ALA A 35 -3.85 23.30 11.68
CA ALA A 35 -4.85 24.36 11.84
C ALA A 35 -4.29 25.75 11.47
N ILE A 36 -3.07 26.08 11.90
CA ILE A 36 -2.38 27.34 11.56
C ILE A 36 -2.21 27.48 10.04
N ASN A 37 -1.90 26.38 9.37
CA ASN A 37 -1.69 26.36 7.91
C ASN A 37 -2.99 26.13 7.12
N GLY A 38 -4.17 26.20 7.76
CA GLY A 38 -5.46 26.01 7.09
C GLY A 38 -5.64 24.62 6.47
N GLY A 39 -5.00 23.59 7.03
CA GLY A 39 -4.99 22.23 6.50
C GLY A 39 -4.08 22.04 5.28
N LEU A 40 -3.33 23.06 4.86
CA LEU A 40 -2.36 22.94 3.78
C LEU A 40 -1.18 22.09 4.21
N ARG A 41 -0.76 21.19 3.32
CA ARG A 41 0.48 20.44 3.48
C ARG A 41 1.64 21.27 2.93
N TYR A 42 2.82 21.05 3.48
CA TYR A 42 4.04 21.60 2.92
C TYR A 42 4.17 21.18 1.44
N SER A 43 4.44 22.16 0.57
CA SER A 43 4.69 21.95 -0.85
C SER A 43 5.85 22.82 -1.31
N ASN A 44 6.72 22.25 -2.13
CA ASN A 44 7.79 22.96 -2.81
C ASN A 44 7.93 22.43 -4.24
N GLU A 45 8.78 23.09 -5.04
CA GLU A 45 9.04 22.73 -6.43
C GLU A 45 9.53 21.28 -6.56
N ALA A 46 10.47 20.85 -5.70
CA ALA A 46 10.97 19.47 -5.69
C ALA A 46 9.87 18.41 -5.45
N LEU A 47 8.90 18.69 -4.58
CA LEU A 47 7.76 17.81 -4.32
C LEU A 47 6.79 17.78 -5.51
N ALA A 48 6.59 18.92 -6.16
CA ALA A 48 5.78 19.00 -7.38
C ALA A 48 6.42 18.20 -8.52
N GLU A 49 7.73 18.34 -8.73
CA GLU A 49 8.51 17.57 -9.71
C GLU A 49 8.49 16.07 -9.40
N ALA A 50 8.64 15.68 -8.13
CA ALA A 50 8.56 14.27 -7.73
C ALA A 50 7.18 13.67 -8.02
N ARG A 51 6.10 14.41 -7.73
CA ARG A 51 4.73 14.00 -8.07
C ARG A 51 4.50 13.89 -9.58
N ALA A 52 5.03 14.85 -10.35
CA ALA A 52 4.93 14.83 -11.80
C ALA A 52 5.66 13.61 -12.40
N ARG A 53 6.85 13.27 -11.89
CA ARG A 53 7.58 12.07 -12.30
C ARG A 53 6.85 10.78 -11.95
N CYS A 54 6.26 10.69 -10.76
CA CYS A 54 5.44 9.55 -10.37
C CYS A 54 4.26 9.37 -11.32
N ALA A 55 3.49 10.43 -11.55
CA ALA A 55 2.33 10.39 -12.44
C ALA A 55 2.72 10.02 -13.89
N ALA A 56 3.84 10.52 -14.39
CA ALA A 56 4.36 10.15 -15.71
C ALA A 56 4.75 8.67 -15.79
N SER A 57 5.32 8.10 -14.71
CA SER A 57 5.64 6.68 -14.62
C SER A 57 4.38 5.82 -14.63
N ASP A 58 3.39 6.19 -13.80
CA ASP A 58 2.11 5.47 -13.72
C ASP A 58 1.38 5.48 -15.08
N ASP A 59 1.42 6.61 -15.79
CA ASP A 59 0.88 6.72 -17.14
C ASP A 59 1.61 5.86 -18.16
N GLN A 60 2.94 5.77 -18.06
CA GLN A 60 3.75 4.92 -18.91
C GLN A 60 3.45 3.44 -18.65
N GLU A 61 3.38 3.03 -17.38
CA GLU A 61 3.03 1.67 -16.97
C GLU A 61 1.63 1.27 -17.47
N ARG A 62 0.65 2.16 -17.30
CA ARG A 62 -0.71 1.94 -17.82
C ARG A 62 -0.72 1.71 -19.33
N ARG A 63 -0.01 2.55 -20.10
CA ARG A 63 0.08 2.40 -21.56
C ARG A 63 0.79 1.11 -21.96
N ALA A 64 1.86 0.75 -21.26
CA ALA A 64 2.58 -0.50 -21.50
C ALA A 64 1.67 -1.72 -21.23
N PHE A 65 0.87 -1.66 -20.17
CA PHE A 65 -0.11 -2.70 -19.86
C PHE A 65 -1.21 -2.79 -20.92
N GLU A 66 -1.78 -1.66 -21.34
CA GLU A 66 -2.79 -1.63 -22.41
C GLU A 66 -2.25 -2.21 -23.73
N ALA A 67 -1.01 -1.88 -24.09
CA ALA A 67 -0.33 -2.44 -25.25
C ALA A 67 -0.13 -3.96 -25.12
N ALA A 68 0.35 -4.43 -23.97
CA ALA A 68 0.53 -5.86 -23.71
C ALA A 68 -0.81 -6.62 -23.75
N VAL A 69 -1.89 -6.03 -23.22
CA VAL A 69 -3.24 -6.60 -23.30
C VAL A 69 -3.74 -6.64 -24.75
N ALA A 70 -3.48 -5.60 -25.54
CA ALA A 70 -3.86 -5.57 -26.95
C ALA A 70 -3.13 -6.65 -27.76
N GLU A 71 -1.82 -6.82 -27.55
CA GLU A 71 -1.02 -7.88 -28.15
C GLU A 71 -1.54 -9.27 -27.72
N TRP A 72 -1.80 -9.46 -26.42
CA TRP A 72 -2.37 -10.71 -25.91
C TRP A 72 -3.73 -11.05 -26.53
N ARG A 73 -4.59 -10.03 -26.77
CA ARG A 73 -5.88 -10.20 -27.47
C ARG A 73 -5.72 -10.58 -28.93
N GLN A 74 -4.66 -10.14 -29.61
CA GLN A 74 -4.38 -10.52 -31.00
C GLN A 74 -3.78 -11.93 -31.12
N GLY A 75 -3.07 -12.38 -30.09
CA GLY A 75 -2.50 -13.73 -30.01
C GLY A 75 -3.53 -14.77 -29.53
N THR A 76 -3.21 -15.46 -28.43
CA THR A 76 -4.01 -16.57 -27.88
C THR A 76 -5.33 -16.11 -27.24
N GLY A 77 -5.49 -14.80 -27.01
CA GLY A 77 -6.66 -14.23 -26.37
C GLY A 77 -6.89 -14.74 -24.93
N PRO A 78 -7.99 -14.29 -24.29
CA PRO A 78 -8.44 -14.87 -23.04
C PRO A 78 -8.76 -16.36 -23.23
N VAL A 79 -8.04 -17.22 -22.50
CA VAL A 79 -8.37 -18.64 -22.40
C VAL A 79 -9.74 -18.75 -21.72
N THR A 80 -10.76 -19.03 -22.52
CA THR A 80 -12.08 -19.40 -22.01
C THR A 80 -11.98 -20.86 -21.58
N ILE A 81 -11.90 -21.10 -20.28
CA ILE A 81 -11.97 -22.46 -19.73
C ILE A 81 -13.45 -22.83 -19.74
N GLU A 82 -13.89 -23.51 -20.79
CA GLU A 82 -15.18 -24.20 -20.78
C GLU A 82 -15.10 -25.29 -19.70
N ARG A 83 -15.81 -25.08 -18.59
CA ARG A 83 -16.00 -26.15 -17.61
C ARG A 83 -17.05 -27.09 -18.17
N ASP A 84 -16.64 -28.33 -18.45
CA ASP A 84 -17.59 -29.38 -18.81
C ASP A 84 -18.73 -29.43 -17.78
N PRO A 85 -20.00 -29.47 -18.22
CA PRO A 85 -21.15 -29.57 -17.33
C PRO A 85 -21.07 -30.92 -16.58
N GLY A 86 -20.56 -30.88 -15.34
CA GLY A 86 -20.39 -32.05 -14.48
C GLY A 86 -19.10 -32.09 -13.65
N VAL A 87 -18.12 -31.22 -13.92
CA VAL A 87 -16.86 -31.21 -13.15
C VAL A 87 -17.02 -30.46 -11.83
N ILE A 88 -17.31 -31.21 -10.76
CA ILE A 88 -17.24 -30.72 -9.38
C ILE A 88 -15.77 -30.75 -8.96
N THR A 89 -15.09 -29.61 -8.99
CA THR A 89 -13.78 -29.48 -8.35
C THR A 89 -13.96 -29.50 -6.83
N ARG A 90 -13.67 -30.65 -6.22
CA ARG A 90 -13.60 -30.77 -4.76
C ARG A 90 -12.42 -29.92 -4.26
N PRO A 91 -12.60 -28.99 -3.31
CA PRO A 91 -11.47 -28.31 -2.70
C PRO A 91 -10.55 -29.36 -2.07
N ALA A 92 -9.24 -29.19 -2.21
CA ALA A 92 -8.25 -30.07 -1.60
C ALA A 92 -8.55 -30.15 -0.10
N ALA A 93 -9.08 -31.29 0.34
CA ALA A 93 -9.34 -31.54 1.75
C ALA A 93 -8.01 -31.35 2.49
N GLY A 94 -8.05 -30.54 3.55
CA GLY A 94 -6.89 -30.13 4.31
C GLY A 94 -5.98 -31.31 4.64
N SER A 95 -4.69 -31.12 4.36
CA SER A 95 -3.62 -31.92 4.93
C SER A 95 -3.57 -31.65 6.44
N SER A 96 -4.45 -32.30 7.20
CA SER A 96 -4.25 -32.57 8.61
C SER A 96 -3.69 -33.99 8.72
N ALA A 97 -2.38 -34.12 8.50
CA ALA A 97 -1.66 -35.32 8.88
C ALA A 97 -1.28 -35.17 10.37
N HIS A 98 -1.73 -36.15 11.14
CA HIS A 98 -1.38 -36.42 12.53
C HIS A 98 0.13 -36.61 12.73
#